data_AF-A0A9Y1ZB26-F1
#
_entry.id   AF-A0A9Y1ZB26-F1
#
_cell.length_a   1.000
_cell.length_b   1.000
_cell.length_c   1.000
_cell.angle_alpha   90.00
_cell.angle_beta   90.00
_cell.angle_gamma   90.00
#
_symmetry.space_group_name_H-M   'P 1'
#
loop_
_entity.id
_entity.type
_entity.pdbx_description
1 polymer ?
#
loop_
_entity_poly.entity_id
_entity_poly.type
_entity_poly.pdbx_seq_one_letter_code
_entity_poly.pdbx_strand_id
1 'polypeptide(L)' 'MRGRRRRRSSSSTGSSYVCYGHHHEREHTETGRTAVVNPGAHFPTVPDDHRTVAILDTLSESVQFRSVLE' A
#
# COMPACT_ATOMS: atom_id res chain seq x y z
N MET A 1 -35.75 -19.88 4.94
CA MET A 1 -34.36 -20.18 4.55
C MET A 1 -33.41 -19.44 5.49
N ARG A 2 -32.57 -20.15 6.27
CA ARG A 2 -31.61 -19.52 7.20
C ARG A 2 -30.27 -19.35 6.51
N GLY A 3 -29.90 -18.10 6.21
CA GLY A 3 -28.63 -17.74 5.57
C GLY A 3 -27.45 -18.04 6.49
N ARG A 4 -26.55 -18.92 6.03
CA ARG A 4 -25.35 -19.36 6.73
C ARG A 4 -24.34 -18.20 6.74
N ARG A 5 -24.28 -17.43 7.83
CA ARG A 5 -23.23 -16.41 8.04
C ARG A 5 -21.87 -17.12 8.08
N ARG A 6 -21.04 -16.91 7.05
CA ARG A 6 -19.64 -17.35 7.05
C ARG A 6 -18.93 -16.61 8.18
N ARG A 7 -18.57 -17.34 9.24
CA ARG A 7 -17.62 -16.84 10.24
C ARG A 7 -16.29 -16.61 9.51
N ARG A 8 -15.88 -15.34 9.40
CA ARG A 8 -14.52 -14.98 8.99
C ARG A 8 -13.64 -15.11 10.21
N SER A 9 -12.70 -16.04 10.17
CA SER A 9 -11.61 -16.12 11.13
C SER A 9 -10.66 -14.97 10.82
N SER A 10 -10.57 -13.96 11.69
CA SER A 10 -9.54 -12.92 11.60
C SER A 10 -8.40 -13.29 12.57
N SER A 11 -7.29 -13.77 12.03
CA SER A 11 -6.03 -13.85 12.75
C SER A 11 -5.16 -12.67 12.33
N SER A 12 -5.54 -11.44 12.70
CA SER A 12 -4.73 -10.27 12.40
C SER A 12 -3.66 -10.10 13.48
N THR A 13 -2.51 -10.76 13.32
CA THR A 13 -1.28 -10.26 13.95
C THR A 13 -0.81 -9.09 13.07
N GLY A 14 -1.33 -7.88 13.32
CA GLY A 14 -1.19 -6.77 12.39
C GLY A 14 0.27 -6.38 12.11
N SER A 15 0.57 -6.07 10.85
CA SER A 15 1.81 -5.43 10.43
C SER A 15 1.80 -3.92 10.69
N SER A 16 2.98 -3.37 10.92
CA SER A 16 3.21 -1.92 11.06
C SER A 16 3.68 -1.34 9.73
N TYR A 17 3.28 -0.11 9.42
CA TYR A 17 3.67 0.56 8.17
C TYR A 17 4.33 1.89 8.45
N VAL A 18 5.46 2.15 7.78
CA VAL A 18 6.13 3.45 7.78
C VAL A 18 6.00 4.04 6.39
N CYS A 19 5.14 5.06 6.26
CA CYS A 19 4.94 5.77 5.01
C CYS A 19 5.80 7.05 5.00
N TYR A 20 6.67 7.20 4.01
CA TYR A 20 7.50 8.39 3.86
C TYR A 20 7.51 8.89 2.41
N GLY A 21 7.94 10.13 2.21
CA GLY A 21 8.04 10.76 0.89
C GLY A 21 9.38 11.47 0.71
N HIS A 22 9.39 12.64 0.07
CA HIS A 22 10.55 13.52 -0.16
C HIS A 22 11.55 13.05 -1.24
N HIS A 23 11.88 11.76 -1.32
CA HIS A 23 12.89 11.30 -2.29
C HIS A 23 12.36 11.13 -3.71
N HIS A 24 11.03 11.16 -3.90
CA HIS A 24 10.34 10.96 -5.18
C HIS A 24 10.57 9.58 -5.85
N GLU A 25 11.29 8.67 -5.18
CA GLU A 25 11.50 7.30 -5.62
C GLU A 25 10.41 6.36 -5.08
N ARG A 26 10.08 5.32 -5.86
CA ARG A 26 9.20 4.24 -5.38
C ARG A 26 10.02 3.26 -4.58
N GLU A 27 9.60 3.00 -3.35
CA GLU A 27 10.26 2.04 -2.48
C GLU A 27 9.24 1.20 -1.71
N HIS A 28 9.47 -0.11 -1.67
CA HIS A 28 8.79 -1.02 -0.76
C HIS A 28 9.81 -2.00 -0.20
N THR A 29 10.01 -1.97 1.11
CA THR A 29 10.94 -2.87 1.80
C THR A 29 10.29 -3.41 3.06
N GLU A 30 10.45 -4.71 3.30
CA GLU A 30 9.92 -5.38 4.49
C GLU A 30 11.06 -5.70 5.47
N THR A 31 10.86 -5.35 6.74
CA THR A 31 11.79 -5.66 7.84
C THR A 31 10.98 -6.23 9.01
N GLY A 32 10.99 -7.55 9.13
CA GLY A 32 10.21 -8.25 10.15
C GLY A 32 8.70 -8.09 9.90
N ARG A 33 8.00 -7.40 10.80
CA ARG A 33 6.57 -7.08 10.68
C ARG A 33 6.31 -5.64 10.26
N THR A 34 7.35 -4.94 9.85
CA THR A 34 7.27 -3.54 9.44
C THR A 34 7.52 -3.44 7.95
N ALA A 35 6.58 -2.86 7.22
CA ALA A 35 6.77 -2.47 5.83
C ALA A 35 7.06 -0.98 5.74
N VAL A 36 8.13 -0.64 5.03
CA VAL A 36 8.51 0.74 4.70
C VAL A 36 8.04 1.01 3.28
N VAL A 37 7.27 2.08 3.10
CA VAL A 37 6.63 2.42 1.82
C VAL A 37 6.90 3.88 1.46
N ASN A 38 7.48 4.08 0.28
CA ASN A 38 7.53 5.38 -0.39
C ASN A 38 6.68 5.32 -1.67
N PRO A 39 5.56 6.06 -1.76
CA PRO A 39 4.66 6.00 -2.90
C PRO A 39 5.25 6.60 -4.19
N GLY A 40 6.44 7.22 -4.13
CA GLY A 40 7.00 8.02 -5.21
C GLY A 40 6.50 9.46 -5.14
N ALA A 41 6.24 10.05 -6.29
CA ALA A 41 5.81 11.44 -6.38
C ALA A 41 4.51 11.58 -7.18
N HIS A 42 3.61 12.45 -6.72
CA HIS A 42 2.33 12.74 -7.37
C HIS A 42 2.17 14.24 -7.71
N PHE A 43 3.06 15.09 -7.21
CA PHE A 43 2.90 16.55 -7.32
C PHE A 43 2.85 17.00 -8.79
N PRO A 44 2.05 18.02 -9.16
CA PRO A 44 1.80 18.38 -10.57
C PRO A 44 3.04 18.74 -11.40
N THR A 45 4.16 19.12 -10.77
CA THR A 45 5.40 19.40 -11.51
C THR A 45 6.20 18.15 -11.87
N VAL A 46 5.78 16.97 -11.37
CA VAL A 46 6.32 15.67 -11.75
C VAL A 46 5.74 15.30 -13.11
N PRO A 47 6.56 14.86 -14.09
CA PRO A 47 6.06 14.40 -15.37
C PRO A 47 5.03 13.28 -15.18
N ASP A 48 4.00 13.30 -16.01
CA ASP A 48 2.85 12.42 -15.87
C ASP A 48 3.20 10.92 -15.79
N ASP A 49 4.15 10.45 -16.61
CA ASP A 49 4.64 9.06 -16.60
C ASP A 49 5.33 8.65 -15.29
N HIS A 50 5.73 9.62 -14.47
CA HIS A 50 6.39 9.42 -13.19
C HIS A 50 5.44 9.59 -12.00
N ARG A 51 4.20 10.05 -12.23
CA ARG A 51 3.22 10.27 -11.18
C ARG A 51 2.68 8.95 -10.66
N THR A 52 3.00 8.65 -9.42
CA THR A 52 2.73 7.35 -8.82
C THR A 52 2.11 7.47 -7.43
N VAL A 53 1.33 6.46 -7.07
CA VAL A 53 0.74 6.27 -5.74
C VAL A 53 0.94 4.82 -5.29
N ALA A 54 0.87 4.57 -3.98
CA ALA A 54 0.84 3.23 -3.41
C ALA A 54 -0.53 2.93 -2.81
N ILE A 55 -1.07 1.75 -3.12
CA ILE A 55 -2.28 1.19 -2.52
C ILE A 55 -1.84 0.12 -1.53
N LEU A 56 -2.19 0.31 -0.26
CA LEU A 56 -1.96 -0.65 0.82
C LEU A 56 -3.29 -1.33 1.20
N ASP A 57 -3.37 -2.63 0.99
CA ASP A 57 -4.49 -3.45 1.48
C ASP A 57 -4.14 -3.98 2.87
N THR A 58 -4.83 -3.47 3.89
CA THR A 58 -4.53 -3.80 5.30
C THR A 58 -5.03 -5.17 5.76
N LEU A 59 -5.81 -5.88 4.92
CA LEU A 59 -6.34 -7.21 5.24
C LEU A 59 -5.42 -8.31 4.70
N SER A 60 -4.90 -8.12 3.49
CA SER A 60 -3.94 -8.98 2.81
C SER A 60 -2.50 -8.55 3.04
N GLU A 61 -2.29 -7.37 3.62
CA GLU A 61 -1.00 -6.74 3.88
C GLU A 61 -0.18 -6.49 2.61
N SER A 62 -0.86 -6.35 1.46
CA SER A 62 -0.22 -6.16 0.16
C SER A 62 -0.07 -4.69 -0.23
N VAL A 63 1.06 -4.35 -0.87
CA VAL A 63 1.35 -3.02 -1.41
C VAL A 63 1.42 -3.08 -2.93
N GLN A 64 0.71 -2.19 -3.61
CA GLN A 64 0.72 -2.07 -5.07
C GLN A 64 1.01 -0.63 -5.49
N PHE A 65 1.95 -0.44 -6.42
CA PHE A 65 2.20 0.86 -7.04
C PHE A 65 1.32 1.05 -8.27
N ARG A 66 0.76 2.24 -8.43
CA ARG A 66 -0.06 2.63 -9.58
C ARG A 66 0.39 3.95 -10.16
N SER A 67 0.37 4.02 -11.48
CA SER A 67 0.44 5.28 -12.22
C SER A 67 -0.90 6.00 -12.09
N VAL A 68 -0.87 7.33 -12.04
CA VAL A 68 -2.09 8.14 -11.80
C VAL A 68 -2.96 8.30 -13.05
N LEU A 69 -2.38 8.14 -14.23
CA LEU A 69 -3.09 8.27 -15.50
C LEU A 69 -3.68 6.95 -16.04
N GLU A 70 -3.59 5.86 -15.25
CA GLU A 70 -4.04 4.52 -15.64
C GLU A 70 -5.44 4.19 -15.11
#